data_AF-A0A538IFL4-F1
#
_entry.id   AF-A0A538IFL4-F1
#
_cell.length_a   1.000
_cell.length_b   1.000
_cell.length_c   1.000
_cell.angle_alpha   90.00
_cell.angle_beta   90.00
_cell.angle_gamma   90.00
#
_symmetry.space_group_name_H-M   'P 1'
#
loop_
_entity.id
_entity.type
_entity.pdbx_description
1 polymer ?
#
loop_
_entity_poly.entity_id
_entity_poly.type
_entity_poly.pdbx_seq_one_letter_code
_entity_poly.pdbx_strand_id
1 'polypeptide(L)' 'MFNRQNDEIPAGARCSSCGSPVGTAKLCSCGKATANMSFAERTEYELEQYRAYKARVASA' A
#
# COMPACT_ATOMS: atom_id res chain seq x y z
N MET A 1 15.79 15.30 13.34
CA MET A 1 16.28 13.90 13.27
C MET A 1 15.05 13.00 13.07
N PHE A 2 14.81 12.49 11.86
CA PHE A 2 13.69 11.56 11.61
C PHE A 2 14.16 10.15 11.98
N ASN A 3 13.62 9.61 13.08
CA ASN A 3 13.86 8.24 13.50
C ASN A 3 13.31 7.27 12.44
N ARG A 4 14.20 6.71 11.62
CA ARG A 4 13.96 5.48 10.86
C ARG A 4 13.85 4.35 11.88
N GLN A 5 12.68 4.18 12.48
CA GLN A 5 12.35 2.90 13.06
C GLN A 5 12.28 1.93 11.89
N ASN A 6 13.21 0.97 11.89
CA ASN A 6 13.08 -0.23 11.09
C ASN A 6 11.77 -0.88 11.54
N ASP A 7 10.70 -0.66 10.78
CA ASP A 7 9.48 -1.46 10.85
C ASP A 7 9.85 -2.87 10.39
N GLU A 8 10.42 -3.66 11.31
CA GLU A 8 10.31 -5.11 11.25
C GLU A 8 8.81 -5.40 11.29
N ILE A 9 8.21 -5.59 10.11
CA ILE A 9 6.78 -5.78 9.96
C ILE A 9 6.41 -7.01 10.82
N PRO A 10 5.66 -6.84 11.92
CA PRO A 10 5.41 -7.95 12.82
C PRO A 10 4.66 -9.04 12.07
N ALA A 11 5.12 -10.28 12.20
CA ALA A 11 4.42 -11.46 11.72
C ALA A 11 3.02 -11.47 12.35
N GLY A 12 2.01 -11.02 11.59
CA GLY A 12 0.68 -10.66 12.13
C GLY A 12 0.17 -9.27 11.71
N ALA A 13 0.88 -8.56 10.83
CA ALA A 13 0.44 -7.27 10.30
C ALA A 13 -1.03 -7.33 9.83
N ARG A 14 -1.81 -6.36 10.29
CA ARG A 14 -3.19 -6.13 9.89
C ARG A 14 -3.24 -4.91 8.99
N CYS A 15 -4.13 -4.93 8.00
CA CYS A 15 -4.36 -3.76 7.17
C CYS A 15 -4.93 -2.61 8.01
N SER A 16 -4.26 -1.46 8.00
CA SER A 16 -4.72 -0.27 8.75
C SER A 16 -6.07 0.29 8.27
N SER A 17 -6.52 -0.06 7.05
CA SER A 17 -7.82 0.39 6.54
C SER A 17 -8.98 -0.56 6.84
N CYS A 18 -8.76 -1.88 6.90
CA CYS A 18 -9.86 -2.85 7.06
C CYS A 18 -9.65 -3.88 8.17
N GLY A 19 -8.54 -3.81 8.92
CA GLY A 19 -8.23 -4.72 10.02
C GLY A 19 -7.94 -6.18 9.63
N SER A 20 -8.04 -6.51 8.34
CA SER A 20 -7.80 -7.86 7.82
C SER A 20 -6.33 -8.26 7.98
N PRO A 21 -6.04 -9.54 8.28
CA PRO A 21 -4.66 -10.03 8.34
C PRO A 21 -4.04 -9.96 6.95
N VAL A 22 -2.89 -9.28 6.83
CA VAL A 22 -2.17 -9.11 5.55
C VAL A 22 -0.92 -9.96 5.44
N GLY A 23 -0.42 -10.52 6.54
CA GLY A 23 0.80 -11.34 6.53
C GLY A 23 1.96 -10.60 5.87
N THR A 24 2.56 -11.21 4.84
CA THR A 24 3.65 -10.62 4.02
C THR A 24 3.16 -10.00 2.71
N ALA A 25 1.85 -9.96 2.46
CA ALA A 25 1.31 -9.39 1.22
C ALA A 25 1.51 -7.87 1.18
N LYS A 26 1.92 -7.34 0.02
CA LYS A 26 2.13 -5.89 -0.23
C LYS A 26 0.82 -5.13 -0.43
N LEU A 27 -0.23 -5.83 -0.87
CA LEU A 27 -1.57 -5.31 -1.03
C LEU A 27 -2.53 -6.13 -0.18
N CYS A 28 -3.43 -5.43 0.51
CA CYS A 28 -4.55 -6.07 1.19
C CYS A 28 -5.68 -6.35 0.19
N SER A 29 -6.54 -7.33 0.49
CA SER A 29 -7.75 -7.64 -0.29
C SER A 29 -8.71 -6.45 -0.47
N CYS A 30 -8.60 -5.41 0.38
CA CYS A 30 -9.35 -4.17 0.22
C CYS A 30 -8.72 -3.17 -0.79
N GLY A 31 -7.63 -3.56 -1.47
CA GLY A 31 -6.94 -2.73 -2.48
C GLY A 31 -5.97 -1.69 -1.90
N LYS A 32 -5.75 -1.70 -0.58
CA LYS A 32 -4.83 -0.77 0.10
C LYS A 32 -3.42 -1.36 0.21
N ALA A 33 -2.42 -0.51 0.03
CA ALA A 33 -1.02 -0.83 0.29
C ALA A 33 -0.83 -1.18 1.77
N THR A 34 -0.01 -2.18 2.03
CA THR A 34 0.32 -2.63 3.38
C THR A 34 1.70 -2.13 3.79
N ALA A 35 2.06 -2.31 5.07
CA ALA A 35 3.39 -1.98 5.57
C ALA A 35 4.51 -2.82 4.93
N ASN A 36 4.19 -3.94 4.28
CA ASN A 36 5.16 -4.77 3.54
C ASN A 36 5.63 -4.12 2.23
N MET A 37 4.97 -3.05 1.79
CA MET A 37 5.32 -2.34 0.57
C MET A 37 6.39 -1.28 0.88
N SER A 38 7.52 -1.33 0.16
CA SER A 38 8.54 -0.31 0.30
C SER A 38 8.04 1.05 -0.19
N PHE A 39 8.71 2.13 0.21
CA PHE A 39 8.34 3.48 -0.22
C PHE A 39 8.36 3.64 -1.76
N ALA A 40 9.35 3.06 -2.42
CA ALA A 40 9.48 3.10 -3.87
C ALA A 40 8.29 2.40 -4.54
N GLU A 41 8.01 1.16 -4.13
CA GLU A 41 6.90 0.38 -4.67
C GLU A 41 5.55 1.04 -4.43
N ARG A 42 5.35 1.63 -3.23
CA ARG A 42 4.11 2.32 -2.91
C ARG A 42 3.89 3.53 -3.81
N THR A 43 4.96 4.29 -4.08
CA THR A 43 4.91 5.44 -4.99
C THR A 43 4.54 5.01 -6.41
N GLU A 44 5.15 3.92 -6.90
CA GLU A 44 4.84 3.38 -8.23
C GLU A 44 3.38 2.92 -8.33
N TYR A 45 2.88 2.24 -7.30
CA TYR A 45 1.48 1.82 -7.22
C TYR A 45 0.52 3.00 -7.20
N GLU A 46 0.79 4.04 -6.41
CA GLU A 46 -0.04 5.25 -6.35
C GLU A 46 -0.07 5.98 -7.70
N LEU A 47 1.07 6.05 -8.40
CA LEU A 47 1.15 6.62 -9.75
C LEU A 47 0.34 5.80 -10.76
N GLU A 48 0.39 4.47 -10.68
CA GLU A 48 -0.41 3.59 -11.55
C GLU A 48 -1.91 3.77 -11.30
N GLN A 49 -2.33 3.80 -10.03
CA GLN A 49 -3.73 4.05 -9.66
C GLN A 49 -4.20 5.43 -10.15
N TYR A 50 -3.35 6.46 -10.03
CA TYR A 50 -3.67 7.80 -10.54
C TYR A 50 -3.79 7.83 -12.06
N ARG A 51 -2.91 7.13 -12.78
CA ARG A 51 -3.00 6.99 -14.26
C ARG A 51 -4.29 6.29 -14.66
N ALA A 52 -4.66 5.20 -13.98
CA ALA A 52 -5.90 4.48 -14.21
C ALA A 52 -7.13 5.35 -13.92
N TYR A 53 -7.12 6.12 -12.83
CA TYR A 53 -8.17 7.10 -12.51
C TYR A 53 -8.29 8.14 -13.62
N LYS A 54 -7.18 8.77 -14.03
CA LYS A 54 -7.17 9.78 -15.09
C LYS A 54 -7.69 9.21 -16.41
N ALA A 55 -7.33 7.98 -16.77
CA ALA A 55 -7.84 7.32 -17.96
C ALA A 55 -9.36 7.14 -17.92
N ARG A 56 -9.91 6.70 -16.77
CA ARG A 56 -11.37 6.56 -16.58
C ARG A 56 -12.12 7.89 -16.67
N VAL A 57 -11.58 8.95 -16.05
CA VAL A 57 -12.18 10.28 -16.08
C VAL A 57 -12.09 10.91 -17.47
N ALA A 58 -11.00 10.71 -18.21
CA ALA A 58 -10.88 11.20 -19.58
C ALA A 58 -11.76 10.44 -20.59
N SER A 59 -12.18 9.22 -20.25
CA SER A 59 -13.11 8.40 -21.05
C SER A 59 -14.59 8.56 -20.68
N ALA A 60 -14.91 9.38 -19.67
CA ALA A 60 -16.27 9.66 -19.19
C ALA A 60 -16.73 11.05 -19.65
#